data_AF-A0A929CGZ0-F1
#
_entry.id   AF-A0A929CGZ0-F1
#
_cell.length_a   1.000
_cell.length_b   1.000
_cell.length_c   1.000
_cell.angle_alpha   90.00
_cell.angle_beta   90.00
_cell.angle_gamma   90.00
#
_symmetry.space_group_name_H-M   'P 1'
#
loop_
_entity.id
_entity.type
_entity.pdbx_description
1 polymer ?
#
loop_
_entity_poly.entity_id
_entity_poly.type
_entity_poly.pdbx_seq_one_letter_code
_entity_poly.pdbx_strand_id
1 'polypeptide(L)' 'LYEMVLHQIERPLINIILNQTRGNQVRTAEILGINRNTLRKKINTLNIEVKRG' A
#
# COMPACT_ATOMS: atom_id res chain seq x y z
N LEU A 1 13.82 -4.92 -15.11
CA LEU A 1 13.40 -3.52 -15.38
C LEU A 1 11.94 -3.29 -14.99
N TYR A 2 10.98 -4.10 -15.46
CA TYR A 2 9.55 -3.97 -15.14
C TYR A 2 9.24 -3.89 -13.63
N GLU A 3 9.72 -4.84 -12.83
CA GLU A 3 9.49 -4.87 -11.37
C GLU A 3 9.97 -3.61 -10.65
N MET A 4 11.09 -3.03 -11.09
CA MET A 4 11.63 -1.81 -10.51
C MET A 4 10.68 -0.63 -10.74
N VAL A 5 10.18 -0.50 -11.97
CA VAL A 5 9.21 0.55 -12.33
C VAL A 5 7.90 0.35 -11.57
N LEU A 6 7.43 -0.90 -11.49
CA LEU A 6 6.21 -1.25 -10.75
C LEU A 6 6.32 -0.85 -9.27
N HIS A 7 7.43 -1.21 -8.61
CA HIS A 7 7.67 -0.84 -7.21
C HIS A 7 7.75 0.69 -7.00
N GLN A 8 8.35 1.42 -7.94
CA GLN A 8 8.42 2.89 -7.87
C GLN A 8 7.06 3.56 -7.95
N ILE A 9 6.08 2.94 -8.63
CA ILE A 9 4.72 3.47 -8.76
C ILE A 9 3.83 2.99 -7.60
N GLU A 10 3.92 1.72 -7.23
CA GLU A 10 3.09 1.15 -6.17
C GLU A 10 3.38 1.75 -4.79
N ARG A 11 4.66 2.01 -4.49
CA ARG A 11 5.06 2.57 -3.18
C ARG A 11 4.40 3.92 -2.87
N PRO A 12 4.46 4.95 -3.74
CA PRO A 12 3.76 6.22 -3.49
C PRO A 12 2.23 6.05 -3.50
N LEU A 13 1.67 5.25 -4.42
CA LEU A 13 0.23 5.01 -4.47
C LEU A 13 -0.31 4.45 -3.14
N ILE A 14 0.31 3.40 -2.62
CA ILE A 14 -0.11 2.76 -1.37
C ILE A 14 0.07 3.72 -0.18
N ASN A 15 1.17 4.47 -0.13
CA ASN A 15 1.39 5.47 0.93
C ASN A 15 0.31 6.55 0.97
N ILE A 16 -0.11 7.07 -0.18
CA ILE A 16 -1.15 8.10 -0.27
C ILE A 16 -2.46 7.58 0.31
N ILE A 17 -2.89 6.38 -0.10
CA ILE A 17 -4.17 5.82 0.38
C ILE A 17 -4.08 5.42 1.87
N LEU A 18 -2.94 4.88 2.33
CA LEU A 18 -2.74 4.61 3.76
C LEU A 18 -2.84 5.89 4.58
N ASN A 19 -2.26 6.99 4.13
CA ASN A 19 -2.35 8.28 4.83
C ASN A 19 -3.79 8.81 4.84
N GLN A 20 -4.49 8.75 3.70
CA GLN A 20 -5.89 9.16 3.59
C GLN A 20 -6.83 8.34 4.49
N THR A 21 -6.50 7.07 4.73
CA THR A 21 -7.27 6.16 5.59
C THR A 21 -6.70 6.03 7.01
N ARG A 22 -5.74 6.88 7.39
CA ARG A 22 -5.07 6.89 8.72
C ARG A 22 -4.49 5.53 9.13
N GLY A 23 -3.91 4.82 8.17
CA GLY A 23 -3.28 3.51 8.37
C GLY A 23 -4.27 2.33 8.42
N ASN A 24 -5.56 2.56 8.14
CA ASN A 24 -6.54 1.46 8.05
C ASN A 24 -6.34 0.64 6.77
N GLN A 25 -5.68 -0.50 6.91
CA GLN A 25 -5.36 -1.40 5.80
C GLN A 25 -6.59 -2.05 5.17
N VAL A 26 -7.68 -2.25 5.91
CA VAL A 26 -8.92 -2.82 5.33
C VAL A 26 -9.51 -1.81 4.35
N ARG A 27 -9.70 -0.56 4.80
CA ARG A 27 -10.22 0.52 3.95
C ARG A 27 -9.28 0.87 2.80
N THR A 28 -7.96 0.82 3.04
CA THR A 28 -6.96 1.02 1.98
C THR A 28 -7.11 -0.04 0.88
N ALA A 29 -7.24 -1.31 1.26
CA ALA A 29 -7.37 -2.42 0.33
C ALA A 29 -8.68 -2.34 -0.48
N GLU A 30 -9.78 -1.92 0.15
CA GLU A 30 -11.05 -1.64 -0.51
C GLU A 30 -10.91 -0.52 -1.56
N ILE A 31 -10.28 0.61 -1.23
CA ILE A 31 -10.07 1.73 -2.17
C ILE A 31 -9.18 1.31 -3.34
N LEU A 32 -8.13 0.54 -3.08
CA LEU A 32 -7.22 0.04 -4.12
C LEU A 32 -7.82 -1.12 -4.94
N GLY A 33 -8.98 -1.65 -4.56
CA GLY A 33 -9.62 -2.78 -5.24
C GLY A 33 -8.82 -4.09 -5.13
N ILE A 34 -8.05 -4.27 -4.06
CA ILE A 34 -7.22 -5.47 -3.86
C ILE A 34 -7.57 -6.17 -2.54
N ASN A 35 -7.22 -7.45 -2.44
CA ASN A 35 -7.35 -8.17 -1.17
C ASN A 35 -6.43 -7.55 -0.10
N ARG A 36 -6.93 -7.39 1.14
CA ARG A 36 -6.14 -6.89 2.29
C ARG A 36 -4.87 -7.69 2.53
N ASN A 37 -4.88 -9.00 2.31
CA ASN A 37 -3.68 -9.84 2.40
C ASN A 37 -2.66 -9.50 1.31
N THR A 38 -3.11 -9.16 0.10
CA THR A 38 -2.25 -8.66 -0.99
C THR A 38 -1.65 -7.31 -0.62
N LEU A 39 -2.46 -6.38 -0.10
CA LEU A 39 -1.96 -5.11 0.42
C LEU A 39 -0.89 -5.32 1.50
N ARG A 40 -1.15 -6.19 2.48
CA ARG A 40 -0.19 -6.51 3.55
C ARG A 40 1.13 -7.03 3.01
N LYS A 41 1.09 -7.93 2.01
CA LYS A 41 2.30 -8.42 1.33
C LYS A 41 3.04 -7.26 0.64
N LYS A 42 2.34 -6.41 -0.11
CA LYS A 42 2.94 -5.25 -0.79
C LYS A 42 3.57 -4.26 0.19
N ILE A 43 2.93 -3.97 1.32
CA ILE A 43 3.48 -3.12 2.38
C ILE A 43 4.83 -3.65 2.86
N ASN A 44 4.91 -4.96 3.12
CA ASN A 44 6.16 -5.60 3.55
C ASN A 44 7.22 -5.59 2.44
N THR A 45 6.85 -5.97 1.21
CA THR A 45 7.78 -6.01 0.06
C THR A 45 8.35 -4.63 -0.28
N LEU A 46 7.53 -3.59 -0.18
CA LEU A 46 7.89 -2.21 -0.53
C LEU A 46 8.46 -1.42 0.65
N ASN A 47 8.62 -2.05 1.82
CA ASN A 47 9.06 -1.44 3.07
C ASN A 47 8.31 -0.11 3.35
N ILE A 48 6.98 -0.22 3.40
CA ILE A 48 6.09 0.91 3.68
C ILE A 48 5.79 0.97 5.18
N GLU A 49 6.09 2.10 5.80
CA GLU A 49 5.74 2.35 7.20
C GLU A 49 4.28 2.74 7.32
N VAL A 50 3.52 1.96 8.09
CA VAL A 50 2.11 2.26 8.36
C VAL A 50 2.02 3.04 9.67
N LYS A 51 1.84 4.35 9.57
CA LYS A 51 1.54 5.20 10.73
C LYS A 51 0.06 5.02 11.09
N ARG A 52 -0.19 4.44 12.27
CA ARG A 52 -1.53 4.38 12.86
C ARG A 52 -1.72 5.66 13.67
N GLY A 53 -2.75 6.43 13.32
CA GLY A 53 -3.25 7.51 14.16
C GLY A 53 -4.09 6.98 15.32
#